data_AF-A0A2W3YW79-F1
#
_entry.id   AF-A0A2W3YW79-F1
#
_cell.length_a   1.000
_cell.length_b   1.000
_cell.length_c   1.000
_cell.angle_alpha   90.00
_cell.angle_beta   90.00
_cell.angle_gamma   90.00
#
_symmetry.space_group_name_H-M   'P 1'
#
loop_
_entity.id
_entity.type
_entity.pdbx_description
1 polymer ?
#
loop_
_entity_poly.entity_id
_entity_poly.type
_entity_poly.pdbx_seq_one_letter_code
_entity_poly.pdbx_strand_id
1 'polypeptide(L)'
;MVRFLTEELDKDYFVKQYIQSFKRILLVGDANKLSAREESLLELEKKSSELFFDTFVKQHGRAPDEDSLLEQVKVNFLKRAHLFKRSAQVIDEEHFILSHVDQVKRMKEMKREAFVEGGYAYILDREKKLARDYFRKHDDYPEGYEELIISRSITAVNRGLEKLATDFMDSFSYYYKDYIKRKNKYER
;
A
#
# COMPACT_ATOMS: atom_id res chain seq x y z
N MET A 1 -35.63 -16.42 38.01
CA MET A 1 -34.65 -16.53 36.91
C MET A 1 -33.90 -15.20 36.88
N VAL A 2 -32.75 -15.12 37.53
CA VAL A 2 -32.00 -13.87 37.71
C VAL A 2 -31.27 -13.60 36.39
N ARG A 3 -31.73 -12.63 35.62
CA ARG A 3 -30.93 -12.06 34.51
C ARG A 3 -29.78 -11.33 35.18
N PHE A 4 -28.56 -11.85 35.04
CA PHE A 4 -27.36 -11.08 35.37
C PHE A 4 -27.43 -9.81 34.53
N LEU A 5 -27.63 -8.66 35.20
CA LEU A 5 -27.44 -7.36 34.59
C LEU A 5 -25.94 -7.25 34.36
N THR A 6 -25.50 -7.62 33.16
CA THR A 6 -24.17 -7.27 32.67
C THR A 6 -24.03 -5.75 32.79
N GLU A 7 -22.92 -5.29 33.39
CA GLU A 7 -22.70 -3.87 33.68
C GLU A 7 -22.79 -3.05 32.39
N GLU A 8 -23.52 -1.93 32.48
CA GLU A 8 -23.60 -0.95 31.40
C GLU A 8 -22.21 -0.40 31.10
N LEU A 9 -21.77 -0.54 29.84
CA LEU A 9 -20.44 -0.11 29.45
C LEU A 9 -20.42 1.40 29.19
N ASP A 10 -19.39 2.06 29.71
CA ASP A 10 -19.07 3.42 29.31
C ASP A 10 -18.68 3.47 27.82
N LYS A 11 -18.98 4.60 27.16
CA LYS A 11 -18.77 4.78 25.72
C LYS A 11 -17.30 4.59 25.32
N ASP A 12 -16.37 5.19 26.07
CA ASP A 12 -14.94 5.09 25.75
C ASP A 12 -14.42 3.67 25.97
N TYR A 13 -14.93 2.98 27.00
CA TYR A 13 -14.61 1.58 27.24
C TYR A 13 -15.15 0.67 26.14
N PHE A 14 -16.41 0.85 25.74
CA PHE A 14 -17.05 0.09 24.66
C PHE A 14 -16.26 0.23 23.35
N VAL A 15 -15.95 1.45 22.92
CA VAL A 15 -15.22 1.71 21.67
C VAL A 15 -13.82 1.11 21.71
N LYS A 16 -13.12 1.25 22.85
CA LYS A 16 -11.79 0.68 23.03
C LYS A 16 -11.80 -0.86 22.95
N GLN A 17 -12.71 -1.51 23.66
CA GLN A 17 -12.83 -2.97 23.66
C GLN A 17 -13.29 -3.52 22.31
N TYR A 18 -14.19 -2.81 21.63
CA TYR A 18 -14.60 -3.13 20.27
C TYR A 18 -13.41 -3.16 19.32
N ILE A 19 -12.61 -2.09 19.29
CA ILE A 19 -11.44 -2.00 18.39
C ILE A 19 -10.36 -3.02 18.75
N GLN A 20 -10.12 -3.28 20.04
CA GLN A 20 -9.18 -4.32 20.45
C GLN A 20 -9.63 -5.71 19.99
N SER A 21 -10.92 -6.03 20.17
CA SER A 21 -11.49 -7.31 19.74
C SER A 21 -11.44 -7.46 18.22
N PHE A 22 -11.81 -6.40 17.48
CA PHE A 22 -11.73 -6.37 16.03
C PHE A 22 -10.28 -6.57 15.54
N LYS A 23 -9.32 -5.84 16.11
CA LYS A 23 -7.88 -5.99 15.80
C LYS A 23 -7.39 -7.40 16.07
N ARG A 24 -7.78 -8.02 17.20
CA ARG A 24 -7.38 -9.40 17.51
C ARG A 24 -7.84 -10.37 16.43
N ILE A 25 -9.11 -10.29 16.03
CA ILE A 25 -9.65 -11.19 15.00
C ILE A 25 -8.96 -10.93 13.65
N LEU A 26 -8.64 -9.67 13.34
CA LEU A 26 -7.93 -9.29 12.12
C LEU A 26 -6.51 -9.87 12.03
N LEU A 27 -5.78 -9.87 13.14
CA LEU A 27 -4.35 -10.22 13.21
C LEU A 27 -4.11 -11.72 13.40
N VAL A 28 -5.16 -12.53 13.62
CA VAL A 28 -5.05 -14.01 13.68
C VAL A 28 -4.61 -14.61 12.34
N GLY A 29 -4.74 -13.85 11.24
CA GLY A 29 -4.51 -14.33 9.87
C GLY A 29 -3.05 -14.36 9.38
N ASP A 30 -2.29 -13.26 9.45
CA ASP A 30 -1.02 -13.20 8.70
C ASP A 30 -0.07 -12.01 9.00
N ALA A 31 -0.35 -11.11 9.94
CA ALA A 31 0.47 -9.91 10.12
C ALA A 31 0.62 -9.50 11.58
N ASN A 32 1.87 -9.37 12.05
CA ASN A 32 2.17 -8.72 13.32
C ASN A 32 2.04 -7.18 13.25
N LYS A 33 1.78 -6.61 12.07
CA LYS A 33 1.70 -5.16 11.86
C LYS A 33 0.64 -4.78 10.82
N LEU A 34 -0.16 -3.79 11.18
CA LEU A 34 -1.16 -3.17 10.30
C LEU A 34 -0.46 -2.26 9.28
N SER A 35 -0.96 -2.26 8.05
CA SER A 35 -0.64 -1.26 7.02
C SER A 35 -1.38 0.04 7.29
N ALA A 36 -0.92 1.16 6.71
CA ALA A 36 -1.59 2.46 6.80
C ALA A 36 -3.07 2.40 6.34
N ARG A 37 -3.38 1.53 5.37
CA ARG A 37 -4.75 1.24 4.93
C ARG A 37 -5.57 0.58 6.02
N GLU A 38 -5.07 -0.50 6.62
CA GLU A 38 -5.78 -1.22 7.68
C GLU A 38 -5.97 -0.34 8.92
N GLU A 39 -5.00 0.52 9.23
CA GLU A 39 -5.14 1.55 10.28
C GLU A 39 -6.27 2.54 9.94
N SER A 40 -6.33 3.02 8.71
CA SER A 40 -7.40 3.91 8.26
C SER A 40 -8.78 3.25 8.30
N LEU A 41 -8.87 1.97 7.90
CA LEU A 41 -10.11 1.19 8.00
C LEU A 41 -10.52 0.95 9.46
N LEU A 42 -9.57 0.74 10.35
CA LEU A 42 -9.82 0.63 11.79
C LEU A 42 -10.32 1.94 12.40
N GLU A 43 -9.86 3.10 11.94
CA GLU A 43 -10.39 4.40 12.36
C GLU A 43 -11.83 4.63 11.88
N LEU A 44 -12.16 4.19 10.66
CA LEU A 44 -13.55 4.21 10.18
C LEU A 44 -14.44 3.26 11.00
N GLU A 45 -13.90 2.11 11.35
CA GLU A 45 -14.59 1.14 12.19
C GLU A 45 -14.84 1.69 13.60
N LYS A 46 -13.89 2.47 14.15
CA LYS A 46 -14.05 3.19 15.43
C LYS A 46 -15.19 4.19 15.37
N LYS A 47 -15.27 5.00 14.32
CA LYS A 47 -16.40 5.93 14.13
C LYS A 47 -17.73 5.18 13.98
N SER A 48 -17.71 4.03 13.31
CA SER A 48 -18.90 3.19 13.16
C SER A 48 -19.36 2.60 14.50
N SER A 49 -18.45 2.24 15.40
CA SER A 49 -18.80 1.73 16.73
C SER A 49 -19.31 2.82 17.67
N GLU A 50 -18.75 4.04 17.59
CA GLU A 50 -19.28 5.23 18.28
C GLU A 50 -20.73 5.53 17.85
N LEU A 51 -21.00 5.51 16.55
CA LEU A 51 -22.34 5.75 16.01
C LEU A 51 -23.34 4.65 16.42
N PHE A 52 -22.89 3.40 16.48
CA PHE A 52 -23.70 2.30 16.99
C PHE A 52 -24.08 2.51 18.46
N PHE A 53 -23.11 2.86 19.32
CA PHE A 53 -23.36 3.12 20.73
C PHE A 53 -24.42 4.21 20.93
N ASP A 54 -24.27 5.35 20.24
CA ASP A 54 -25.21 6.46 20.32
C ASP A 54 -26.61 6.09 19.83
N THR A 55 -26.69 5.26 18.78
CA THR A 55 -27.96 4.78 18.22
C THR A 55 -28.64 3.78 19.18
N PHE A 56 -27.86 2.89 19.79
CA PHE A 56 -28.34 1.89 20.74
C PHE A 56 -28.93 2.55 21.99
N VAL A 57 -28.22 3.53 22.57
CA VAL A 57 -28.71 4.30 23.73
C VAL A 57 -30.02 5.01 23.40
N LYS A 58 -30.13 5.62 22.21
CA LYS A 58 -31.36 6.29 21.76
C LYS A 58 -32.54 5.34 21.56
N GLN A 59 -32.30 4.12 21.07
CA GLN A 59 -33.36 3.16 20.75
C GLN A 59 -33.82 2.36 21.97
N HIS A 60 -32.89 1.97 22.84
CA HIS A 60 -33.16 1.07 23.96
C HIS A 60 -33.19 1.78 25.32
N GLY A 61 -32.79 3.06 25.39
CA GLY A 61 -32.77 3.84 26.63
C GLY A 61 -31.73 3.38 27.66
N ARG A 62 -30.82 2.47 27.27
CA ARG A 62 -29.76 1.91 28.12
C ARG A 62 -28.45 1.80 27.33
N ALA A 63 -27.32 1.74 28.02
CA ALA A 63 -26.04 1.47 27.37
C ALA A 63 -25.94 -0.01 26.92
N PRO A 64 -25.15 -0.31 25.88
CA PRO A 64 -24.80 -1.69 25.51
C PRO A 64 -24.04 -2.40 26.63
N ASP A 65 -24.30 -3.69 26.79
CA ASP A 65 -23.57 -4.59 27.67
C ASP A 65 -22.44 -5.34 26.92
N GLU A 66 -21.61 -6.11 27.64
CA GLU A 66 -20.52 -6.90 27.04
C GLU A 66 -21.02 -7.93 26.01
N ASP A 67 -22.20 -8.52 26.22
CA ASP A 67 -22.81 -9.44 25.26
C ASP A 67 -23.18 -8.73 23.96
N SER A 68 -23.77 -7.53 24.06
CA SER A 68 -24.07 -6.67 22.91
C SER A 68 -22.80 -6.24 22.17
N LEU A 69 -21.71 -5.99 22.90
CA LEU A 69 -20.40 -5.69 22.30
C LEU A 69 -19.87 -6.87 21.48
N LEU A 70 -19.86 -8.08 22.07
CA LEU A 70 -19.37 -9.29 21.40
C LEU A 70 -20.17 -9.62 20.15
N GLU A 71 -21.50 -9.53 20.22
CA GLU A 71 -22.36 -9.79 19.08
C GLU A 71 -22.15 -8.76 17.97
N GLN A 72 -22.04 -7.48 18.33
CA GLN A 72 -21.79 -6.41 17.37
C GLN A 72 -20.43 -6.57 16.68
N VAL A 73 -19.38 -6.93 17.42
CA VAL A 73 -18.05 -7.22 16.85
C VAL A 73 -18.15 -8.37 15.85
N LYS A 74 -18.84 -9.47 16.18
CA LYS A 74 -19.00 -10.61 15.27
C LYS A 74 -19.73 -10.24 13.98
N VAL A 75 -20.90 -9.59 14.10
CA VAL A 75 -21.73 -9.22 12.95
C VAL A 75 -20.98 -8.26 12.03
N ASN A 76 -20.35 -7.22 12.58
CA ASN A 76 -19.60 -6.25 11.78
C ASN A 76 -18.35 -6.85 11.17
N PHE A 77 -17.64 -7.71 11.92
CA PHE A 77 -16.48 -8.40 11.39
C PHE A 77 -16.86 -9.28 10.20
N LEU A 78 -17.89 -10.13 10.30
CA LEU A 78 -18.35 -10.96 9.18
C LEU A 78 -18.75 -10.11 7.97
N LYS A 79 -19.43 -8.98 8.20
CA LYS A 79 -19.86 -8.08 7.13
C LYS A 79 -18.69 -7.38 6.45
N ARG A 80 -17.63 -7.01 7.17
CA ARG A 80 -16.55 -6.12 6.69
C ARG A 80 -15.21 -6.80 6.50
N ALA A 81 -15.04 -8.06 6.90
CA ALA A 81 -13.77 -8.80 6.80
C ALA A 81 -13.19 -8.81 5.38
N HIS A 82 -14.05 -8.84 4.35
CA HIS A 82 -13.62 -8.78 2.96
C HIS A 82 -12.93 -7.46 2.59
N LEU A 83 -13.29 -6.32 3.22
CA LEU A 83 -12.64 -5.02 3.00
C LEU A 83 -11.20 -5.04 3.53
N PHE A 84 -10.97 -5.77 4.61
CA PHE A 84 -9.65 -5.98 5.20
C PHE A 84 -8.85 -7.08 4.49
N LYS A 85 -9.43 -7.78 3.52
CA LYS A 85 -8.70 -8.78 2.74
C LYS A 85 -7.62 -8.06 1.93
N ARG A 86 -6.36 -8.43 2.16
CA ARG A 86 -5.26 -8.01 1.30
C ARG A 86 -5.42 -8.73 -0.04
N SER A 87 -5.57 -8.00 -1.15
CA SER A 87 -5.38 -8.57 -2.49
C SER A 87 -4.00 -9.24 -2.54
N ALA A 88 -3.82 -10.32 -3.30
CA ALA A 88 -2.51 -10.97 -3.35
C ALA A 88 -1.45 -9.97 -3.82
N GLN A 89 -0.33 -9.86 -3.10
CA GLN A 89 0.76 -9.02 -3.54
C GLN A 89 1.42 -9.69 -4.74
N VAL A 90 1.44 -9.00 -5.88
CA VAL A 90 2.06 -9.48 -7.11
C VAL A 90 3.55 -9.12 -7.12
N ILE A 91 3.91 -7.95 -6.59
CA ILE A 91 5.29 -7.50 -6.49
C ILE A 91 5.44 -6.50 -5.32
N ASP A 92 6.64 -6.37 -4.76
CA ASP A 92 6.99 -5.31 -3.81
C ASP A 92 7.83 -4.20 -4.47
N GLU A 93 8.07 -3.11 -3.74
CA GLU A 93 8.85 -1.96 -4.22
C GLU A 93 10.26 -2.39 -4.64
N GLU A 94 10.91 -3.27 -3.89
CA GLU A 94 12.31 -3.66 -4.12
C GLU A 94 12.45 -4.49 -5.40
N HIS A 95 11.60 -5.50 -5.59
CA HIS A 95 11.56 -6.33 -6.79
C HIS A 95 11.16 -5.51 -8.01
N PHE A 96 10.27 -4.53 -7.88
CA PHE A 96 9.93 -3.62 -8.98
C PHE A 96 11.13 -2.76 -9.41
N ILE A 97 11.85 -2.17 -8.45
CA ILE A 97 13.06 -1.37 -8.71
C ILE A 97 14.13 -2.24 -9.39
N LEU A 98 14.38 -3.44 -8.85
CA LEU A 98 15.35 -4.38 -9.42
C LEU A 98 14.98 -4.75 -10.86
N SER A 99 13.70 -5.01 -11.13
CA SER A 99 13.20 -5.34 -12.46
C SER A 99 13.46 -4.22 -13.48
N HIS A 100 13.17 -2.96 -13.13
CA HIS A 100 13.46 -1.81 -14.01
C HIS A 100 14.97 -1.65 -14.24
N VAL A 101 15.76 -1.71 -13.17
CA VAL A 101 17.21 -1.55 -13.25
C VAL A 101 17.84 -2.64 -14.12
N ASP A 102 17.42 -3.88 -13.98
CA ASP A 102 17.93 -4.97 -14.80
C ASP A 102 17.48 -4.87 -16.26
N GLN A 103 16.28 -4.34 -16.52
CA GLN A 103 15.84 -4.01 -17.86
C GLN A 103 16.74 -2.94 -18.49
N VAL A 104 17.02 -1.85 -17.77
CA VAL A 104 17.93 -0.78 -18.22
C VAL A 104 19.34 -1.32 -18.48
N LYS A 105 19.90 -2.17 -17.61
CA LYS A 105 21.22 -2.79 -17.82
C LYS A 105 21.30 -3.64 -19.08
N ARG A 106 20.20 -4.27 -19.49
CA ARG A 106 20.12 -5.13 -20.69
C ARG A 106 19.94 -4.33 -21.98
N MET A 107 19.62 -3.03 -21.90
CA MET A 107 19.51 -2.17 -23.07
C MET A 107 20.88 -1.99 -23.73
N LYS A 108 20.92 -1.96 -25.06
CA LYS A 108 22.16 -1.87 -25.85
C LYS A 108 22.89 -0.54 -25.62
N GLU A 109 22.14 0.47 -25.24
CA GLU A 109 22.52 1.84 -24.93
C GLU A 109 23.28 1.93 -23.59
N MET A 110 23.11 0.95 -22.70
CA MET A 110 23.72 0.88 -21.36
C MET A 110 25.00 0.01 -21.31
N LYS A 111 25.71 -0.14 -22.43
CA LYS A 111 27.03 -0.80 -22.41
C LYS A 111 28.01 0.00 -21.56
N ARG A 112 28.56 -0.63 -20.51
CA ARG A 112 29.54 0.00 -19.60
C ARG A 112 30.68 0.71 -20.34
N GLU A 113 31.13 0.14 -21.45
CA GLU A 113 32.21 0.68 -22.29
C GLU A 113 31.90 2.06 -22.90
N ALA A 114 30.60 2.42 -23.02
CA ALA A 114 30.17 3.69 -23.59
C ALA A 114 30.10 4.84 -22.57
N PHE A 115 30.25 4.55 -21.28
CA PHE A 115 30.16 5.56 -20.21
C PHE A 115 31.51 5.73 -19.53
N VAL A 116 31.88 7.00 -19.31
CA VAL A 116 33.07 7.37 -18.52
C VAL A 116 32.95 6.78 -17.11
N GLU A 117 34.09 6.53 -16.44
CA GLU A 117 34.13 6.13 -15.03
C GLU A 117 33.17 6.97 -14.16
N GLY A 118 32.33 6.30 -13.37
CA GLY A 118 31.33 6.93 -12.50
C GLY A 118 29.97 7.23 -13.16
N GLY A 119 29.92 7.45 -14.48
CA GLY A 119 28.66 7.78 -15.19
C GLY A 119 27.64 6.64 -15.19
N TYR A 120 28.11 5.40 -15.35
CA TYR A 120 27.27 4.21 -15.31
C TYR A 120 26.57 4.04 -13.95
N ALA A 121 27.30 4.22 -12.85
CA ALA A 121 26.75 4.10 -11.50
C ALA A 121 25.74 5.21 -11.20
N TYR A 122 26.04 6.45 -11.63
CA TYR A 122 25.14 7.59 -11.49
C TYR A 122 23.80 7.37 -12.22
N ILE A 123 23.83 6.86 -13.46
CA ILE A 123 22.62 6.56 -14.21
C ILE A 123 21.78 5.51 -13.49
N LEU A 124 22.40 4.42 -13.02
CA LEU A 124 21.67 3.37 -12.31
C LEU A 124 21.05 3.85 -11.00
N ASP A 125 21.71 4.72 -10.25
CA ASP A 125 21.15 5.28 -9.02
C ASP A 125 19.96 6.22 -9.31
N ARG A 126 20.06 7.03 -10.36
CA ARG A 126 18.95 7.84 -10.85
C ARG A 126 17.76 6.97 -11.25
N GLU A 127 17.98 5.90 -12.01
CA GLU A 127 16.91 4.99 -12.45
C GLU A 127 16.27 4.24 -11.28
N LYS A 128 17.05 3.84 -10.26
CA LYS A 128 16.51 3.29 -9.01
C LYS A 128 15.55 4.27 -8.33
N LYS A 129 15.95 5.54 -8.24
CA LYS A 129 15.13 6.58 -7.61
C LYS A 129 13.84 6.82 -8.39
N LEU A 130 13.92 6.88 -9.73
CA LEU A 130 12.73 7.04 -10.57
C LEU A 130 11.76 5.86 -10.45
N ALA A 131 12.26 4.62 -10.47
CA ALA A 131 11.42 3.44 -10.28
C ALA A 131 10.73 3.44 -8.91
N ARG A 132 11.45 3.83 -7.85
CA ARG A 132 10.90 3.99 -6.50
C ARG A 132 9.78 5.02 -6.46
N ASP A 133 10.04 6.22 -6.98
CA ASP A 133 9.08 7.32 -6.96
C ASP A 133 7.83 6.97 -7.80
N TYR A 134 8.03 6.28 -8.92
CA TYR A 134 6.95 5.75 -9.76
C TYR A 134 6.10 4.72 -9.00
N PHE A 135 6.73 3.73 -8.37
CA PHE A 135 6.03 2.72 -7.58
C PHE A 135 5.14 3.37 -6.54
N ARG A 136 5.71 4.23 -5.69
CA ARG A 136 4.97 4.89 -4.60
C ARG A 136 3.81 5.74 -5.08
N LYS A 137 3.98 6.44 -6.20
CA LYS A 137 2.92 7.28 -6.79
C LYS A 137 1.75 6.45 -7.32
N HIS A 138 2.01 5.22 -7.77
CA HIS A 138 1.05 4.36 -8.46
C HIS A 138 0.64 3.14 -7.63
N ASP A 139 1.08 3.06 -6.38
CA ASP A 139 0.61 2.07 -5.41
C ASP A 139 -0.49 2.63 -4.49
N ASP A 140 -0.79 3.93 -4.62
CA ASP A 140 -1.80 4.64 -3.84
C ASP A 140 -3.04 4.95 -4.69
N TYR A 141 -3.95 3.98 -4.79
CA TYR A 141 -5.27 4.14 -5.44
C TYR A 141 -6.42 3.79 -4.49
N PRO A 142 -7.62 4.40 -4.68
CA PRO A 142 -8.82 4.03 -3.95
C PRO A 142 -9.27 2.58 -4.22
N GLU A 143 -10.03 2.02 -3.28
CA GLU A 143 -10.64 0.69 -3.39
C GLU A 143 -11.56 0.57 -4.61
N GLY A 144 -11.54 -0.61 -5.26
CA GLY A 144 -12.29 -0.88 -6.50
C GLY A 144 -11.53 -0.57 -7.80
N TYR A 145 -10.26 -0.18 -7.68
CA TYR A 145 -9.33 0.06 -8.80
C TYR A 145 -8.02 -0.72 -8.63
N GLU A 146 -8.08 -1.92 -8.05
CA GLU A 146 -6.91 -2.75 -7.77
C GLU A 146 -6.08 -3.06 -9.03
N GLU A 147 -6.72 -3.08 -10.21
CA GLU A 147 -6.05 -3.22 -11.51
C GLU A 147 -5.07 -2.08 -11.83
N LEU A 148 -5.20 -0.93 -11.16
CA LEU A 148 -4.31 0.23 -11.29
C LEU A 148 -3.16 0.24 -10.27
N ILE A 149 -3.29 -0.52 -9.17
CA ILE A 149 -2.30 -0.59 -8.09
C ILE A 149 -1.12 -1.47 -8.51
N ILE A 150 0.09 -0.93 -8.52
CA ILE A 150 1.29 -1.66 -8.98
C ILE A 150 1.57 -2.90 -8.12
N SER A 151 1.47 -2.83 -6.80
CA SER A 151 1.72 -4.01 -5.95
C SER A 151 0.70 -5.14 -6.13
N ARG A 152 -0.44 -4.89 -6.78
CA ARG A 152 -1.59 -5.80 -6.86
C ARG A 152 -1.97 -6.23 -8.28
N SER A 153 -1.44 -5.56 -9.31
CA SER A 153 -1.81 -5.80 -10.71
C SER A 153 -0.59 -6.03 -11.58
N ILE A 154 -0.47 -7.24 -12.15
CA ILE A 154 0.60 -7.56 -13.10
C ILE A 154 0.54 -6.64 -14.34
N THR A 155 -0.66 -6.21 -14.73
CA THR A 155 -0.86 -5.27 -15.84
C THR A 155 -0.31 -3.89 -15.49
N ALA A 156 -0.53 -3.41 -14.27
CA ALA A 156 0.04 -2.15 -13.79
C ALA A 156 1.57 -2.22 -13.69
N VAL A 157 2.12 -3.34 -13.22
CA VAL A 157 3.57 -3.61 -13.19
C VAL A 157 4.15 -3.51 -14.60
N ASN A 158 3.63 -4.28 -15.56
CA ASN A 158 4.16 -4.32 -16.93
C ASN A 158 4.10 -2.94 -17.58
N ARG A 159 2.95 -2.25 -17.47
CA ARG A 159 2.79 -0.90 -17.99
C ARG A 159 3.76 0.10 -17.35
N GLY A 160 4.01 -0.04 -16.05
CA GLY A 160 4.98 0.79 -15.33
C GLY A 160 6.41 0.59 -15.83
N LEU A 161 6.84 -0.67 -15.98
CA LEU A 161 8.17 -1.01 -16.50
C LEU A 161 8.36 -0.52 -17.94
N GLU A 162 7.38 -0.71 -18.83
CA GLU A 162 7.43 -0.22 -20.20
C GLU A 162 7.54 1.31 -20.27
N LYS A 163 6.80 2.02 -19.42
CA LYS A 163 6.87 3.48 -19.34
C LYS A 163 8.25 3.95 -18.88
N LEU A 164 8.76 3.41 -17.79
CA LEU A 164 10.09 3.78 -17.27
C LEU A 164 11.20 3.46 -18.29
N ALA A 165 11.09 2.35 -19.01
CA ALA A 165 12.01 2.00 -20.09
C ALA A 165 11.98 3.01 -21.25
N THR A 166 10.78 3.50 -21.61
CA THR A 166 10.60 4.52 -22.64
C THR A 166 11.17 5.87 -22.19
N ASP A 167 10.84 6.29 -20.97
CA ASP A 167 11.34 7.53 -20.37
C ASP A 167 12.88 7.54 -20.27
N PHE A 168 13.49 6.37 -20.00
CA PHE A 168 14.93 6.19 -20.05
C PHE A 168 15.49 6.42 -21.45
N MET A 169 14.89 5.82 -22.49
CA MET A 169 15.34 5.95 -23.88
C MET A 169 15.22 7.39 -24.42
N ASP A 170 14.17 8.10 -24.01
CA ASP A 170 13.98 9.52 -24.33
C ASP A 170 15.05 10.37 -23.64
N SER A 171 15.27 10.14 -22.34
CA SER A 171 16.35 10.79 -21.58
C SER A 171 17.73 10.50 -22.19
N PHE A 172 17.95 9.27 -22.65
CA PHE A 172 19.20 8.86 -23.30
C PHE A 172 19.41 9.54 -24.65
N SER A 173 18.36 9.63 -25.46
CA SER A 173 18.45 10.29 -26.76
C SER A 173 18.66 11.80 -26.65
N TYR A 174 18.10 12.45 -25.63
CA TYR A 174 18.19 13.91 -25.46
C TYR A 174 19.45 14.35 -24.70
N TYR A 175 19.79 13.68 -23.59
CA TYR A 175 20.89 14.12 -22.70
C TYR A 175 22.17 13.30 -22.87
N TYR A 176 22.08 11.97 -22.90
CA TYR A 176 23.27 11.12 -22.88
C TYR A 176 23.98 11.04 -24.23
N LYS A 177 23.27 11.10 -25.37
CA LYS A 177 23.89 11.20 -26.70
C LYS A 177 24.76 12.44 -26.86
N ASP A 178 24.33 13.60 -26.34
CA ASP A 178 25.08 14.84 -26.47
C ASP A 178 26.29 14.88 -25.52
N TYR A 179 26.15 14.29 -24.34
CA TYR A 179 27.27 14.04 -23.41
C TYR A 179 28.37 13.17 -24.06
N ILE A 180 27.99 12.08 -24.75
CA ILE A 180 28.93 11.20 -25.47
C ILE A 180 29.56 11.92 -26.67
N LYS A 181 28.78 12.68 -27.45
CA LYS A 181 29.29 13.40 -28.64
C LYS A 181 30.29 14.50 -28.29
N ARG A 182 30.04 15.27 -27.22
CA ARG A 182 30.92 16.38 -26.82
C ARG A 182 32.32 15.88 -26.42
N LYS A 183 32.44 14.70 -25.81
CA LYS A 183 33.75 14.15 -25.39
C LYS A 183 34.60 13.65 -26.57
N ASN A 184 34.00 12.98 -27.55
CA ASN A 184 34.71 12.52 -28.77
C ASN A 184 35.32 13.67 -29.60
N LYS A 185 34.90 14.92 -29.35
CA LYS A 185 35.45 16.12 -29.99
C LYS A 185 36.72 16.66 -29.31
N TYR A 186 36.98 16.31 -28.05
CA TYR A 186 38.15 16.77 -27.29
C TYR A 186 39.26 15.72 -27.13
N GLU A 187 39.04 14.49 -27.64
CA GLU A 187 40.03 13.41 -27.72
C GLU A 187 40.57 13.20 -29.16
N ARG A 188 40.34 14.16 -30.07
CA ARG A 188 40.92 14.21 -31.43
C ARG A 188 41.87 15.39 -31.59
#